data_AF-A0A0E3WYB5-F1
#
_entry.id   AF-A0A0E3WYB5-F1
#
_cell.length_a   1.000
_cell.length_b   1.000
_cell.length_c   1.000
_cell.angle_alpha   90.00
_cell.angle_beta   90.00
_cell.angle_gamma   90.00
#
_symmetry.space_group_name_H-M   'P 1'
#
loop_
_entity.id
_entity.type
_entity.pdbx_description
1 polymer ?
#
loop_
_entity_poly.entity_id
_entity_poly.type
_entity_poly.pdbx_seq_one_letter_code
_entity_poly.pdbx_strand_id
1 'polypeptide(L)' 'MVQAVIRIDEKTNRVLNIIKAKYGLKDKSAAIMHMAAEYEKELMEPELRPEFIEKAQEIMKQEPIDVGTIENWKKVLNS' A
#
# COMPACT_ATOMS: atom_id res chain seq x y z
N MET A 1 -4.91 2.37 18.07
CA MET A 1 -3.76 3.29 17.88
C MET A 1 -2.59 2.70 18.64
N VAL A 2 -1.43 2.53 18.00
CA VAL A 2 -0.23 1.93 18.61
C VAL A 2 0.78 3.05 18.91
N GLN A 3 1.44 3.01 20.07
CA GLN A 3 2.46 3.98 20.45
C GLN A 3 3.84 3.32 20.43
N ALA A 4 4.81 3.97 19.80
CA ALA A 4 6.20 3.52 19.76
C ALA A 4 7.13 4.64 20.21
N VAL A 5 8.17 4.27 20.97
CA VAL A 5 9.29 5.16 21.32
C VAL A 5 10.50 4.68 20.51
N ILE A 6 11.06 5.57 19.69
CA ILE A 6 12.20 5.26 18.84
C ILE A 6 13.37 6.19 19.16
N ARG A 7 14.59 5.68 18.99
CA ARG A 7 15.80 6.51 18.97
C ARG A 7 16.18 6.73 17.51
N ILE A 8 16.42 7.99 17.16
CA ILE A 8 16.85 8.39 15.81
C ILE A 8 18.12 9.22 15.91
N ASP A 9 18.96 9.13 14.89
CA ASP A 9 20.16 9.96 14.80
C ASP A 9 19.83 11.41 14.40
N GLU A 10 20.83 12.28 14.47
CA GLU A 10 20.66 13.70 14.16
C GLU A 10 20.26 13.92 12.69
N LYS A 11 20.84 13.14 11.78
CA LYS A 11 20.55 13.20 10.35
C LYS A 11 19.07 12.88 10.08
N THR A 12 18.56 11.78 10.62
CA THR A 12 17.17 11.36 10.52
C THR A 12 16.24 12.42 11.10
N ASN A 13 16.59 12.99 12.26
CA ASN A 13 15.82 14.08 12.86
C ASN A 13 15.71 15.32 11.96
N ARG A 14 16.79 15.70 11.27
CA ARG A 14 16.80 16.80 10.30
C ARG A 14 15.91 16.48 9.09
N VAL A 15 15.99 15.27 8.54
CA VAL A 15 15.14 14.82 7.43
C VAL A 15 13.66 14.89 7.81
N LEU A 16 13.27 14.38 8.98
CA LEU A 16 11.88 14.44 9.46
C LEU A 16 11.38 15.88 9.60
N ASN A 17 12.24 16.82 10.03
CA ASN A 17 11.86 18.24 10.10
C ASN A 17 11.61 18.84 8.70
N ILE A 18 12.42 18.48 7.70
CA ILE A 18 12.22 18.93 6.31
C ILE A 18 10.90 18.40 5.76
N ILE A 19 10.62 17.10 5.94
CA ILE A 19 9.35 16.49 5.52
C ILE A 19 8.18 17.20 6.22
N LYS A 20 8.28 17.38 7.54
CA LYS A 20 7.25 18.08 8.32
C LYS A 20 6.95 19.47 7.75
N ALA A 21 7.99 20.26 7.46
CA ALA A 21 7.83 21.60 6.89
C ALA A 21 7.26 21.57 5.47
N LYS A 22 7.77 20.69 4.60
CA LYS A 22 7.35 20.56 3.20
C LYS A 22 5.86 20.28 3.06
N TYR A 23 5.29 19.44 3.94
CA TYR A 23 3.90 19.02 3.88
C TYR A 23 3.01 19.68 4.94
N GLY A 24 3.50 20.69 5.67
CA GLY A 24 2.73 21.41 6.69
C GLY A 24 2.25 20.53 7.86
N LEU A 25 3.02 19.49 8.20
CA LEU A 25 2.61 18.49 9.20
C LEU A 25 2.81 19.01 10.64
N LYS A 26 1.94 18.56 11.55
CA LYS A 26 1.92 19.03 12.95
C LYS A 26 3.17 18.61 13.74
N ASP A 27 3.60 17.36 13.59
CA ASP A 27 4.67 16.76 14.38
C ASP A 27 5.50 15.74 13.57
N LYS A 28 6.53 15.19 14.20
CA LYS A 28 7.42 14.20 13.58
C LYS A 28 6.74 12.85 13.42
N SER A 29 5.73 12.53 14.23
CA SER A 29 4.97 11.29 14.08
C SER A 29 4.16 11.31 12.78
N ALA A 30 3.53 12.44 12.46
CA ALA A 30 2.88 12.65 11.17
C ALA A 30 3.87 12.55 10.00
N ALA A 31 5.09 13.09 10.16
CA ALA A 31 6.14 12.95 9.13
C ALA A 31 6.58 11.50 8.91
N ILE A 32 6.70 10.70 9.99
CA ILE A 32 7.01 9.27 9.90
C ILE A 32 5.86 8.52 9.20
N MET A 33 4.60 8.80 9.54
CA MET A 33 3.46 8.17 8.87
C MET A 33 3.42 8.50 7.38
N HIS A 34 3.67 9.76 7.02
CA HIS A 34 3.74 10.15 5.61
C HIS A 34 4.87 9.42 4.87
N MET A 35 6.06 9.34 5.47
CA MET A 35 7.19 8.60 4.89
C MET A 35 6.88 7.11 4.71
N ALA A 36 6.21 6.48 5.68
CA ALA A 36 5.81 5.09 5.57
C ALA A 36 4.82 4.87 4.42
N ALA A 37 3.84 5.77 4.24
CA ALA A 37 2.88 5.70 3.13
C ALA A 37 3.53 5.94 1.76
N GLU A 38 4.51 6.86 1.66
CA GLU A 38 5.27 7.03 0.41
C GLU A 38 6.15 5.81 0.13
N TYR A 39 6.78 5.24 1.17
CA TYR A 39 7.57 4.03 1.04
C TYR A 39 6.72 2.81 0.65
N GLU A 40 5.47 2.72 1.13
CA GLU A 40 4.52 1.69 0.70
C GLU A 40 4.30 1.73 -0.82
N LYS A 41 4.16 2.93 -1.41
CA LYS A 41 3.99 3.08 -2.86
C LYS A 41 5.23 2.67 -3.66
N GLU A 42 6.42 2.90 -3.10
CA GLU A 42 7.69 2.57 -3.75
C GLU A 42 8.09 1.10 -3.57
N LEU A 43 7.73 0.48 -2.43
CA LEU A 43 8.19 -0.86 -2.07
C LEU A 43 7.16 -1.96 -2.33
N MET A 44 5.86 -1.67 -2.20
CA MET A 44 4.83 -2.68 -2.46
C MET A 44 4.53 -2.69 -3.96
N GLU A 45 4.99 -3.73 -4.64
CA GLU A 45 4.43 -4.09 -5.95
C GLU A 45 2.90 -4.18 -5.82
N PRO A 46 2.13 -3.82 -6.86
CA PRO A 46 0.67 -3.75 -6.82
C PRO A 46 -0.01 -4.97 -6.18
N GLU A 47 0.61 -6.14 -6.34
CA GLU A 47 0.20 -7.47 -5.92
C GLU A 47 0.34 -7.72 -4.41
N LEU A 48 1.23 -6.99 -3.73
CA LEU A 48 1.50 -7.15 -2.29
C LEU A 48 0.67 -6.21 -1.42
N ARG A 49 -0.06 -5.26 -2.02
CA ARG A 49 -0.93 -4.36 -1.27
C ARG A 49 -1.99 -5.16 -0.50
N PRO A 50 -2.28 -4.83 0.77
CA PRO A 50 -3.27 -5.56 1.57
C PRO A 50 -4.63 -5.70 0.88
N GLU A 51 -5.09 -4.65 0.20
CA GLU A 51 -6.33 -4.64 -0.58
C GLU A 51 -6.34 -5.67 -1.73
N PHE A 52 -5.19 -5.90 -2.37
CA PHE A 52 -5.05 -6.91 -3.42
C PHE A 52 -5.02 -8.32 -2.85
N ILE A 53 -4.38 -8.51 -1.70
CA ILE A 53 -4.38 -9.79 -0.97
C ILE A 53 -5.81 -10.15 -0.55
N GLU A 54 -6.56 -9.21 0.02
CA GLU A 54 -7.96 -9.43 0.41
C GLU A 54 -8.81 -9.79 -0.82
N LYS A 55 -8.69 -9.03 -1.91
CA LYS A 55 -9.42 -9.31 -3.16
C LYS A 55 -9.06 -10.68 -3.75
N ALA A 56 -7.78 -11.06 -3.74
CA ALA A 56 -7.32 -12.35 -4.22
C ALA A 56 -7.86 -13.50 -3.35
N GLN A 57 -7.86 -13.33 -2.02
CA GLN A 57 -8.45 -14.31 -1.10
C GLN A 57 -9.95 -14.49 -1.32
N GLU A 58 -10.69 -13.42 -1.58
CA GLU A 58 -12.12 -13.50 -1.92
C GLU A 58 -12.35 -14.20 -3.26
N ILE A 59 -11.51 -13.95 -4.27
CA ILE A 59 -11.58 -14.65 -5.56
C ILE A 59 -11.27 -16.14 -5.40
N MET A 60 -10.29 -16.51 -4.57
CA MET A 60 -9.96 -17.92 -4.30
C MET A 60 -11.08 -18.71 -3.62
N LYS A 61 -12.02 -18.05 -2.94
CA LYS A 61 -13.20 -18.68 -2.34
C LYS A 61 -14.32 -18.92 -3.35
N GLN A 62 -14.29 -18.25 -4.49
CA GLN A 62 -15.31 -18.39 -5.53
C GLN A 62 -15.01 -19.62 -6.39
N GLU A 63 -16.06 -20.21 -6.98
CA GLU A 63 -15.86 -21.31 -7.93
C GLU A 63 -15.13 -20.80 -9.18
N PRO A 64 -14.01 -21.43 -9.58
CA PRO A 64 -13.29 -21.02 -10.77
C PRO A 64 -14.12 -21.32 -12.02
N ILE A 65 -14.21 -20.34 -12.91
CA ILE A 65 -14.86 -20.50 -14.20
C ILE A 65 -13.80 -20.96 -15.20
N ASP A 66 -13.94 -22.17 -15.74
CA ASP A 66 -13.13 -22.61 -16.87
C ASP A 66 -13.64 -21.96 -18.16
N VAL A 67 -12.82 -21.08 -18.72
CA VAL A 67 -13.12 -20.35 -19.94
C VAL A 67 -12.49 -21.00 -21.18
N GLY A 68 -11.56 -21.95 -21.02
CA GLY A 68 -10.88 -22.64 -22.10
C GLY A 68 -10.14 -21.71 -23.08
N THR A 69 -10.84 -21.22 -24.10
CA THR A 69 -10.28 -20.40 -25.18
C THR A 69 -10.57 -18.90 -25.01
N ILE A 70 -9.73 -18.07 -25.65
CA ILE A 70 -9.86 -16.61 -25.65
C ILE A 70 -11.22 -16.15 -26.21
N GLU A 71 -11.79 -16.89 -27.17
CA GLU A 71 -13.09 -16.57 -27.77
C GLU A 71 -14.24 -16.75 -26.77
N ASN A 72 -14.20 -17.78 -25.94
CA ASN A 72 -15.18 -18.01 -24.90
C ASN A 72 -15.05 -16.97 -23.78
N TRP A 73 -13.83 -16.60 -23.40
CA TRP A 73 -13.58 -15.52 -22.43
C TRP A 73 -14.20 -14.18 -22.87
N LYS A 74 -14.08 -13.81 -24.16
CA LYS A 74 -14.67 -12.58 -24.71
C LYS A 74 -16.21 -12.58 -24.68
N LYS A 75 -16.86 -13.75 -24.72
CA LYS A 75 -18.33 -13.87 -24.61
C LYS A 75 -18.79 -13.64 -23.18
N VAL A 76 -18.04 -14.15 -22.20
CA VAL A 76 -18.34 -14.00 -20.76
C VAL A 76 -18.15 -12.57 -20.26
N LEU A 77 -17.24 -11.80 -20.87
CA LEU A 77 -16.99 -10.40 -20.48
C LEU A 77 -18.01 -9.38 -21.04
N ASN A 78 -18.68 -9.72 -22.14
CA ASN A 78 -19.58 -8.81 -22.87
C ASN A 78 -21.07 -9.15 -22.65
N SER A 79 -21.38 -10.06 -21.72
CA SER A 79 -22.72 -10.49 -21.32
C SER A 79 -23.14 -9.82 -20.01
#